data_AF-A0A9P5CL04-F1
#
_entry.id   AF-A0A9P5CL04-F1
#
_cell.length_a   1.000
_cell.length_b   1.000
_cell.length_c   1.000
_cell.angle_alpha   90.00
_cell.angle_beta   90.00
_cell.angle_gamma   90.00
#
_symmetry.space_group_name_H-M   'P 1'
#
loop_
_entity.id
_entity.type
_entity.pdbx_description
1 polymer ?
#
loop_
_entity_poly.entity_id
_entity_poly.type
_entity_poly.pdbx_seq_one_letter_code
_entity_poly.pdbx_strand_id
1 'polypeptide(L)'
;VEKSFSKKTEQRNRLFLAVDQFGFEVMPCTACASWGLICKMMDNAKRCSQCIRCARSCNGCGVSVSAFLRIMAENKRLESKEREAEAELE
;
A
#
# COMPACT_ATOMS: atom_id res chain seq x y z
N VAL A 1 32.55 17.31 -6.34
CA VAL A 1 31.59 18.41 -6.13
C VAL A 1 30.32 17.82 -5.53
N GLU A 2 30.13 17.95 -4.23
CA GLU A 2 28.84 17.62 -3.62
C GLU A 2 27.81 18.62 -4.14
N LYS A 3 26.85 18.14 -4.93
CA LYS A 3 25.73 18.97 -5.39
C LYS A 3 24.80 19.16 -4.21
N SER A 4 24.72 20.39 -3.68
CA SER A 4 23.71 20.78 -2.71
C SER A 4 22.31 20.53 -3.31
N PHE A 5 21.55 19.62 -2.71
CA PHE A 5 20.19 19.34 -3.14
C PHE A 5 19.27 20.49 -2.74
N SER A 6 18.27 20.79 -3.59
CA SER A 6 17.18 21.69 -3.19
C SER A 6 16.49 21.14 -1.93
N LYS A 7 16.06 22.03 -1.02
CA LYS A 7 15.29 21.69 0.19
C LYS A 7 14.14 20.72 -0.09
N LYS A 8 13.46 20.87 -1.23
CA LYS A 8 12.36 19.97 -1.64
C LYS A 8 12.82 18.55 -1.95
N THR A 9 14.00 18.41 -2.56
CA THR A 9 14.59 17.10 -2.86
C THR A 9 15.01 16.40 -1.58
N GLU A 10 15.60 17.14 -0.64
CA GLU A 10 15.97 16.62 0.67
C GLU A 10 14.75 16.15 1.47
N GLN A 11 13.70 16.97 1.55
CA GLN A 11 12.45 16.60 2.22
C GLN A 11 11.82 15.33 1.63
N ARG A 12 11.81 15.21 0.30
CA ARG A 12 11.32 14.02 -0.40
C ARG A 12 12.14 12.78 -0.07
N ASN A 13 13.47 12.90 -0.01
CA ASN A 13 14.36 11.81 0.34
C ASN A 13 14.15 11.36 1.80
N ARG A 14 14.01 12.31 2.74
CA ARG A 14 13.68 12.00 4.14
C ARG A 14 12.35 11.27 4.26
N LEU A 15 11.32 11.73 3.54
CA LEU A 15 10.02 11.06 3.53
C LEU A 15 10.10 9.67 2.91
N PHE A 16 10.83 9.51 1.80
CA PHE A 16 11.07 8.20 1.19
C PHE A 16 11.70 7.24 2.20
N LEU A 17 12.79 7.64 2.86
CA LEU A 17 13.49 6.81 3.85
C LEU A 17 12.57 6.44 5.03
N ALA A 18 11.78 7.38 5.53
CA ALA A 18 10.83 7.12 6.60
C ALA A 18 9.76 6.09 6.19
N VAL A 19 9.17 6.23 5.01
CA VAL A 19 8.16 5.27 4.52
C VAL A 19 8.79 3.91 4.21
N ASP A 20 10.01 3.88 3.72
CA ASP A 20 10.69 2.62 3.39
C ASP A 20 11.06 1.81 4.65
N GLN A 21 11.46 2.52 5.71
CA GLN A 21 11.83 1.94 7.00
C GLN A 21 10.62 1.56 7.87
N PHE A 22 9.64 2.46 8.00
CA PHE A 22 8.54 2.31 8.95
C PHE A 22 7.18 2.00 8.30
N GLY A 23 7.10 2.06 6.97
CA GLY A 23 5.88 1.72 6.24
C GLY A 23 5.61 0.22 6.19
N PHE A 24 4.35 -0.13 6.01
CA PHE A 24 3.89 -1.50 5.83
C PHE A 24 3.75 -1.84 4.36
N GLU A 25 3.83 -3.14 4.04
CA GLU A 25 3.61 -3.64 2.70
C GLU A 25 2.13 -3.55 2.32
N VAL A 26 1.90 -3.03 1.11
CA VAL A 26 0.59 -2.91 0.49
C VAL A 26 0.60 -3.60 -0.86
N MET A 27 -0.60 -3.80 -1.43
CA MET A 27 -0.71 -4.28 -2.80
C MET A 27 0.06 -3.34 -3.75
N PRO A 28 0.83 -3.88 -4.70
CA PRO A 28 1.72 -3.09 -5.52
C PRO A 28 0.94 -2.12 -6.42
N CYS A 29 1.36 -0.85 -6.43
CA CYS A 29 0.88 0.10 -7.43
C CYS A 29 1.41 -0.27 -8.83
N THR A 30 0.84 0.29 -9.89
CA THR A 30 1.22 -0.06 -11.27
C THR A 30 2.72 0.10 -11.53
N ALA A 31 3.34 1.15 -10.98
CA ALA A 31 4.78 1.37 -11.13
C ALA A 31 5.60 0.30 -10.40
N CYS A 32 5.30 0.06 -9.11
CA CYS A 32 6.00 -0.96 -8.33
C CYS A 32 5.84 -2.35 -8.93
N ALA A 33 4.64 -2.70 -9.41
CA ALA A 33 4.38 -3.97 -10.10
C ALA A 33 5.23 -4.10 -11.37
N SER A 34 5.28 -3.06 -12.22
CA SER A 34 6.08 -3.07 -13.45
C SER A 34 7.58 -3.20 -13.21
N TRP A 35 8.05 -2.78 -12.03
CA TRP A 35 9.47 -2.84 -11.64
C TRP A 35 9.80 -4.04 -10.77
N GLY A 36 8.81 -4.86 -10.38
CA GLY A 36 9.02 -5.98 -9.46
C GLY A 36 9.46 -5.53 -8.06
N LEU A 37 9.03 -4.35 -7.62
CA LEU A 37 9.41 -3.78 -6.32
C LEU A 37 8.31 -3.94 -5.27
N ILE A 38 8.72 -4.14 -4.02
CA ILE A 38 7.82 -4.10 -2.87
C ILE A 38 7.26 -2.68 -2.70
N CYS A 39 5.95 -2.60 -2.57
CA CYS A 39 5.25 -1.34 -2.38
C CYS A 39 5.01 -1.14 -0.88
N LYS A 40 5.68 -0.15 -0.28
CA LYS A 40 5.48 0.22 1.13
C LYS A 40 4.78 1.57 1.25
N MET A 41 3.80 1.65 2.15
CA MET A 41 3.07 2.87 2.48
C MET A 41 2.97 3.04 4.00
N MET A 42 2.89 4.30 4.45
CA MET A 42 2.44 4.59 5.81
C MET A 42 0.93 4.80 5.81
N ASP A 43 0.33 4.75 7.00
CA ASP A 43 -1.08 5.01 7.15
C ASP A 43 -1.44 6.43 6.66
N ASN A 44 -2.58 6.55 5.98
CA ASN A 44 -3.07 7.77 5.33
C ASN A 44 -2.12 8.41 4.29
N ALA A 45 -1.04 7.74 3.90
CA ALA A 45 -0.15 8.23 2.86
C ALA A 45 -0.82 8.12 1.48
N LYS A 46 -0.66 9.13 0.63
CA LYS A 46 -1.16 9.10 -0.76
C LYS A 46 -0.23 8.39 -1.73
N ARG A 47 1.01 8.08 -1.31
CA ARG A 47 2.06 7.53 -2.19
C ARG A 47 2.94 6.54 -1.45
N CYS A 48 3.39 5.51 -2.16
CA CYS A 48 4.37 4.56 -1.66
C CYS A 48 5.81 5.10 -1.69
N SER A 49 6.72 4.43 -1.00
CA SER A 49 8.13 4.80 -0.91
C SER A 49 8.75 5.04 -2.29
N GLN A 50 8.53 4.13 -3.25
CA GLN A 50 9.09 4.26 -4.61
C GLN A 50 8.49 5.42 -5.40
N CYS A 51 7.17 5.63 -5.34
CA CYS A 51 6.54 6.78 -5.98
C CYS A 51 6.97 8.11 -5.36
N ILE A 52 7.24 8.14 -4.04
CA ILE A 52 7.83 9.31 -3.37
C ILE A 52 9.24 9.55 -3.89
N ARG A 53 10.09 8.52 -3.92
CA ARG A 53 11.48 8.60 -4.41
C ARG A 53 11.57 9.15 -5.84
N CYS A 54 10.73 8.62 -6.73
CA CYS A 54 10.68 9.01 -8.14
C CYS A 54 9.87 10.28 -8.40
N ALA A 55 9.26 10.89 -7.37
CA ALA A 55 8.36 12.03 -7.48
C ALA A 55 7.20 11.83 -8.49
N ARG A 56 6.58 10.64 -8.49
CA ARG A 56 5.46 10.30 -9.37
C ARG A 56 4.14 10.22 -8.58
N SER A 57 3.03 10.19 -9.31
CA SER A 57 1.73 9.79 -8.75
C SER A 57 1.76 8.31 -8.36
N CYS A 58 0.88 7.93 -7.43
CA CYS A 58 0.73 6.55 -6.97
C CYS A 58 -0.76 6.21 -7.04
N ASN A 59 -1.09 5.07 -7.65
CA ASN A 59 -2.44 4.50 -7.67
C ASN A 59 -2.56 3.28 -6.73
N GLY A 60 -1.58 3.09 -5.85
CA GLY A 60 -1.63 2.07 -4.81
C GLY A 60 -2.61 2.44 -3.69
N CYS A 61 -3.18 1.40 -3.07
CA CYS A 61 -4.06 1.54 -1.92
C CYS A 61 -3.25 1.49 -0.62
N GLY A 62 -3.61 2.31 0.37
CA GLY A 62 -2.97 2.36 1.68
C GLY A 62 -3.39 1.24 2.64
N VAL A 63 -4.06 0.19 2.15
CA VAL A 63 -4.47 -0.97 2.98
C VAL A 63 -3.33 -1.97 3.01
N SER A 64 -2.88 -2.34 4.21
CA SER A 64 -1.84 -3.35 4.38
C SER A 64 -2.29 -4.71 3.84
N VAL A 65 -1.34 -5.50 3.32
CA VAL A 65 -1.62 -6.86 2.83
C VAL A 65 -2.24 -7.71 3.96
N SER A 66 -1.76 -7.58 5.19
CA SER A 66 -2.30 -8.30 6.34
C SER A 66 -3.75 -7.93 6.66
N ALA A 67 -4.10 -6.64 6.62
CA ALA A 67 -5.48 -6.19 6.82
C ALA A 67 -6.39 -6.69 5.69
N PHE A 68 -5.92 -6.60 4.44
CA PHE A 68 -6.66 -7.09 3.28
C PHE A 68 -6.97 -8.60 3.40
N LEU A 69 -5.99 -9.42 3.76
CA LEU A 69 -6.19 -10.87 3.96
C LEU A 69 -7.20 -11.16 5.08
N ARG A 70 -7.18 -10.40 6.17
CA ARG A 70 -8.18 -10.53 7.25
C ARG A 70 -9.59 -10.21 6.76
N ILE A 71 -9.75 -9.12 5.99
CA ILE A 71 -11.04 -8.73 5.40
C ILE A 71 -11.55 -9.82 4.46
N MET A 72 -10.68 -10.37 3.60
CA MET A 72 -11.06 -11.45 2.69
C MET A 72 -11.53 -12.71 3.44
N ALA A 73 -10.83 -13.11 4.50
CA ALA A 73 -11.21 -14.26 5.30
C ALA A 73 -12.58 -14.06 5.96
N GLU A 74 -12.85 -12.87 6.48
CA GLU A 74 -14.13 -12.53 7.09
C GLU A 74 -15.27 -12.46 6.08
N ASN A 75 -15.04 -11.86 4.90
CA ASN A 75 -16.02 -11.86 3.81
C ASN A 75 -16.41 -13.29 3.42
N LYS A 76 -15.43 -14.18 3.23
CA LYS A 76 -15.70 -15.59 2.94
C LYS A 76 -16.53 -16.27 4.03
N ARG A 77 -16.28 -15.94 5.30
CA ARG A 77 -17.03 -16.46 6.45
C ARG A 77 -18.49 -15.96 6.44
N LEU A 78 -18.72 -14.72 6.02
CA LEU A 78 -20.05 -14.14 5.90
C LEU A 78 -20.83 -14.77 4.73
N GLU A 79 -20.21 -14.89 3.56
CA GLU A 79 -20.82 -15.54 2.38
C GLU A 79 -21.27 -16.99 2.66
N SER A 80 -20.54 -17.74 3.49
CA SER A 80 -20.97 -19.09 3.91
C SER A 80 -22.23 -19.04 4.76
N LYS A 81 -22.29 -18.12 5.72
CA LYS A 81 -23.45 -17.96 6.61
C LYS A 81 -24.68 -17.47 5.85
N GLU A 82 -24.51 -16.58 4.89
CA GLU A 82 -25.59 -16.11 4.01
C GLU A 82 -26.18 -17.29 3.24
N ARG A 83 -25.33 -18.13 2.62
CA ARG A 83 -25.79 -19.33 1.90
C ARG A 83 -26.50 -20.34 2.79
N GLU A 84 -25.98 -20.58 4.00
CA GLU A 84 -26.62 -21.46 4.99
C GLU A 84 -28.00 -20.95 5.39
N ALA A 85 -28.12 -19.64 5.66
CA ALA A 85 -29.38 -19.01 6.01
C ALA A 85 -30.38 -19.00 4.84
N GLU A 86 -29.93 -18.79 3.60
CA GLU A 86 -30.77 -18.88 2.40
C GLU A 86 -31.34 -20.29 2.22
N ALA A 87 -30.52 -21.33 2.45
CA ALA A 87 -30.95 -22.73 2.35
C ALA A 87 -31.94 -23.16 3.44
N GLU A 88 -31.95 -22.50 4.60
CA GLU A 88 -32.96 -22.75 5.66
C GLU A 88 -34.35 -22.15 5.32
N LEU A 89 -34.40 -21.21 4.37
CA LEU A 89 -35.64 -20.52 3.96
C LEU A 89 -36.30 -21.12 2.70
N GLU A 90 -35.61 -22.03 1.99
CA GLU A 90 -36.14 -22.84 0.87
C GLU A 90 -36.79 -24.15 1.36
#